data_AF-A0A2H8U021-F1
#
_entry.id   AF-A0A2H8U021-F1
#
_cell.length_a   1.000
_cell.length_b   1.000
_cell.length_c   1.000
_cell.angle_alpha   90.00
_cell.angle_beta   90.00
_cell.angle_gamma   90.00
#
_symmetry.space_group_name_H-M   'P 1'
#
loop_
_entity.id
_entity.type
_entity.pdbx_description
1 polymer ?
#
loop_
_entity_poly.entity_id
_entity_poly.type
_entity_poly.pdbx_seq_one_letter_code
_entity_poly.pdbx_strand_id
1 'polypeptide(L)'
;MNFTNRLIWFLQISDLHLSIFHDWERVTEFKEFCELTLDTIKPVAVLASGDLTDAKKKDGIGSTQYEGEWLAYHNVLTSGKVSEKTKWLDIRGNHDSFDVNNLDSPKNFYRKYSEQGQSHPRSYKYKVTNHAGMSLNMIAVDACLDPGPKRPFNFIGNLDEYEILQLQSLANNTKDPIVWFGHYPTSCILTTGSKTVRLIIGENPMSIVYLCGHLHTLGGLVPQMYTMQNEGFAELELADWKDGRMFRLLAFDQGSFAFIDIRHGQWPIILVTNPKTPWLTIRDMETEEDRKANIKYIRILTFSVDPIKHVLIQIDMEYKWRNCSNVEGSPLYITEWDNNAYSSGLHTLKVRVEDIQGRKHEINHPFSLDNSKPALKLFSQWPLSVYFPDVLLLMFVIASLANLLPLIIYRFISKCTKCRISYNTKLSPIMRYSRKMILLSSVNRIFYTLLLFYIYLCLGPWAVGELVTDFIGWVFPWGIYVKGKLIKDSFIYAYGFGQILTFQLPLNFILGHRLDKRMQSLPNIQYTLVTSPYIYVDMIFFFLIIWQIVCCLWFFGAYGWIATIFGPLKTWSIFIALWLWNETRRITTNEIRYATGVMEKLNTN
;
A
#
# COMPACT_ATOMS: atom_id res chain seq x y z
N MET A 1 27.43 -19.45 -31.50
CA MET A 1 26.32 -19.47 -30.51
C MET A 1 25.26 -18.50 -30.98
N ASN A 2 23.98 -18.87 -30.89
CA ASN A 2 22.91 -17.90 -31.10
C ASN A 2 22.63 -17.21 -29.75
N PHE A 3 23.05 -15.95 -29.64
CA PHE A 3 23.04 -15.20 -28.39
C PHE A 3 21.65 -14.70 -27.97
N THR A 4 20.64 -14.78 -28.83
CA THR A 4 19.31 -14.20 -28.58
C THR A 4 18.19 -15.23 -28.46
N ASN A 5 18.46 -16.51 -28.76
CA ASN A 5 17.44 -17.57 -28.70
C ASN A 5 16.79 -17.74 -27.32
N ARG A 6 17.54 -17.47 -26.24
CA ARG A 6 17.06 -17.59 -24.86
C ARG A 6 16.95 -16.25 -24.17
N LEU A 7 16.44 -15.26 -24.91
CA LEU A 7 16.23 -13.91 -24.44
C LEU A 7 14.77 -13.49 -24.68
N ILE A 8 14.12 -12.98 -23.63
CA ILE A 8 12.82 -12.31 -23.66
C ILE A 8 12.93 -11.04 -22.82
N TRP A 9 12.47 -9.90 -23.35
CA TRP A 9 12.32 -8.66 -22.57
C TRP A 9 10.92 -8.08 -22.69
N PHE A 10 10.42 -7.55 -21.59
CA PHE A 10 9.06 -7.04 -21.43
C PHE A 10 9.06 -5.82 -20.50
N LEU A 11 7.96 -5.07 -20.49
CA LEU A 11 7.81 -3.91 -19.62
C LEU A 11 6.75 -4.14 -18.54
N GLN A 12 6.85 -3.39 -17.45
CA GLN A 12 5.79 -3.18 -16.48
C GLN A 12 5.51 -1.69 -16.34
N ILE A 13 4.24 -1.33 -16.22
CA ILE A 13 3.76 0.01 -15.85
C ILE A 13 2.63 -0.16 -14.83
N SER A 14 2.49 0.77 -13.89
CA SER A 14 1.50 0.65 -12.81
C SER A 14 1.00 2.03 -12.38
N ASP A 15 -0.19 2.05 -11.76
CA ASP A 15 -0.70 3.23 -11.06
C ASP A 15 -0.72 4.46 -11.98
N LEU A 16 -1.38 4.30 -13.14
CA LEU A 16 -1.53 5.36 -14.15
C LEU A 16 -2.32 6.53 -13.60
N HIS A 17 -3.40 6.23 -12.87
CA HIS A 17 -4.37 7.19 -12.34
C HIS A 17 -4.73 8.28 -13.38
N LEU A 18 -5.09 7.84 -14.58
CA LEU A 18 -5.58 8.75 -15.60
C LEU A 18 -6.82 9.45 -15.07
N SER A 19 -6.81 10.79 -15.10
CA SER A 19 -7.86 11.58 -14.50
C SER A 19 -8.37 12.66 -15.44
N ILE A 20 -9.68 12.87 -15.43
CA ILE A 20 -10.33 13.99 -16.11
C ILE A 20 -10.32 15.28 -15.26
N PHE A 21 -9.88 15.21 -14.00
CA PHE A 21 -9.87 16.34 -13.07
C PHE A 21 -8.47 16.83 -12.71
N HIS A 22 -7.48 15.94 -12.72
CA HIS A 22 -6.15 16.22 -12.20
C HIS A 22 -5.08 15.77 -13.19
N ASP A 23 -4.07 16.63 -13.39
CA ASP A 23 -2.82 16.30 -14.10
C ASP A 23 -3.04 15.56 -15.44
N TRP A 24 -3.47 16.32 -16.45
CA TRP A 24 -3.68 15.80 -17.80
C TRP A 24 -2.38 15.30 -18.46
N GLU A 25 -1.21 15.71 -17.95
CA GLU A 25 0.09 15.27 -18.48
C GLU A 25 0.26 13.76 -18.33
N ARG A 26 -0.39 13.13 -17.33
CA ARG A 26 -0.45 11.65 -17.19
C ARG A 26 -0.90 10.97 -18.46
N VAL A 27 -1.90 11.52 -19.14
CA VAL A 27 -2.49 10.97 -20.37
C VAL A 27 -1.57 11.24 -21.56
N THR A 28 -1.05 12.45 -21.69
CA THR A 28 -0.21 12.83 -22.84
C THR A 28 1.15 12.13 -22.82
N GLU A 29 1.76 11.98 -21.64
CA GLU A 29 3.02 11.25 -21.50
C GLU A 29 2.78 9.74 -21.61
N PHE A 30 1.61 9.23 -21.18
CA PHE A 30 1.27 7.82 -21.41
C PHE A 30 1.11 7.53 -22.91
N LYS A 31 0.54 8.49 -23.65
CA LYS A 31 0.50 8.44 -25.11
C LYS A 31 1.90 8.43 -25.71
N GLU A 32 2.79 9.31 -25.26
CA GLU A 32 4.19 9.31 -25.70
C GLU A 32 4.89 7.98 -25.38
N PHE A 33 4.63 7.38 -24.22
CA PHE A 33 5.13 6.04 -23.89
C PHE A 33 4.67 4.99 -24.92
N CYS A 34 3.38 4.99 -25.28
CA CYS A 34 2.83 4.08 -26.29
C CYS A 34 3.37 4.34 -27.71
N GLU A 35 3.64 5.59 -28.06
CA GLU A 35 4.08 5.99 -29.40
C GLU A 35 5.59 5.90 -29.59
N LEU A 36 6.39 6.34 -28.62
CA LEU A 36 7.85 6.42 -28.73
C LEU A 36 8.55 5.26 -28.01
N THR A 37 8.21 5.03 -26.73
CA THR A 37 8.93 4.07 -25.89
C THR A 37 8.70 2.63 -26.36
N LEU A 38 7.46 2.27 -26.69
CA LEU A 38 7.15 0.92 -27.22
C LEU A 38 7.81 0.66 -28.58
N ASP A 39 7.85 1.65 -29.47
CA ASP A 39 8.48 1.51 -30.79
C ASP A 39 10.00 1.40 -30.70
N THR A 40 10.59 2.00 -29.67
CA THR A 40 12.03 1.97 -29.40
C THR A 40 12.44 0.65 -28.74
N ILE A 41 11.72 0.21 -27.70
CA ILE A 41 12.09 -0.97 -26.91
C ILE A 41 11.60 -2.27 -27.58
N LYS A 42 10.46 -2.23 -28.27
CA LYS A 42 9.79 -3.38 -28.90
C LYS A 42 9.65 -4.57 -27.93
N PRO A 43 9.06 -4.38 -26.74
CA PRO A 43 8.92 -5.44 -25.76
C PRO A 43 7.92 -6.51 -26.25
N VAL A 44 8.11 -7.76 -25.84
CA VAL A 44 7.16 -8.83 -26.21
C VAL A 44 5.80 -8.69 -25.53
N ALA A 45 5.78 -8.03 -24.37
CA ALA A 45 4.58 -7.72 -23.61
C ALA A 45 4.79 -6.48 -22.73
N VAL A 46 3.69 -5.85 -22.33
CA VAL A 46 3.64 -4.83 -21.28
C VAL A 46 2.63 -5.26 -20.24
N LEU A 47 3.05 -5.32 -18.98
CA LEU A 47 2.22 -5.64 -17.83
C LEU A 47 1.71 -4.34 -17.20
N ALA A 48 0.42 -4.05 -17.33
CA ALA A 48 -0.22 -2.89 -16.71
C ALA A 48 -0.89 -3.32 -15.40
N SER A 49 -0.19 -3.14 -14.27
CA SER A 49 -0.53 -3.72 -12.97
C SER A 49 -1.56 -2.92 -12.15
N GLY A 50 -2.61 -2.41 -12.80
CA GLY A 50 -3.76 -1.79 -12.13
C GLY A 50 -3.63 -0.31 -11.80
N ASP A 51 -4.72 0.22 -11.23
CA ASP A 51 -5.01 1.65 -11.04
C ASP A 51 -4.83 2.42 -12.35
N LEU A 52 -5.51 1.90 -13.38
CA LEU A 52 -5.51 2.44 -14.74
C LEU A 52 -6.20 3.81 -14.78
N THR A 53 -7.21 4.00 -13.93
CA THR A 53 -7.98 5.24 -13.77
C THR A 53 -7.86 5.81 -12.36
N ASP A 54 -8.11 7.11 -12.16
CA ASP A 54 -8.04 7.72 -10.83
C ASP A 54 -9.31 7.52 -10.01
N ALA A 55 -10.49 7.51 -10.64
CA ALA A 55 -11.79 7.24 -10.01
C ALA A 55 -12.08 8.09 -8.75
N LYS A 56 -11.40 9.23 -8.58
CA LYS A 56 -11.65 10.18 -7.49
C LYS A 56 -12.61 11.26 -7.96
N LYS A 57 -13.47 11.72 -7.05
CA LYS A 57 -14.18 12.99 -7.27
C LYS A 57 -13.18 14.13 -7.38
N LYS A 58 -13.58 15.22 -8.04
CA LYS A 58 -12.78 16.44 -8.23
C LYS A 58 -12.22 17.04 -6.92
N ASP A 59 -12.89 16.83 -5.80
CA ASP A 59 -12.45 17.26 -4.47
C ASP A 59 -11.41 16.31 -3.82
N GLY A 60 -11.17 15.15 -4.43
CA GLY A 60 -10.28 14.10 -3.93
C GLY A 60 -10.81 13.36 -2.70
N ILE A 61 -12.07 13.56 -2.26
CA ILE A 61 -12.62 12.98 -1.04
C ILE A 61 -13.34 11.67 -1.33
N GLY A 62 -14.33 11.70 -2.23
CA GLY A 62 -15.09 10.52 -2.63
C GLY A 62 -14.50 9.80 -3.85
N SER A 63 -15.06 8.65 -4.19
CA SER A 63 -14.72 7.93 -5.42
C SER A 63 -15.97 7.44 -6.15
N THR A 64 -15.85 7.32 -7.47
CA THR A 64 -16.79 6.68 -8.39
C THR A 64 -16.10 6.47 -9.73
N GLN A 65 -16.68 5.63 -10.60
CA GLN A 65 -16.15 5.40 -11.94
C GLN A 65 -16.54 6.53 -12.90
N TYR A 66 -15.57 7.06 -13.64
CA TYR A 66 -15.78 8.05 -14.70
C TYR A 66 -15.46 7.46 -16.07
N GLU A 67 -16.46 7.33 -16.92
CA GLU A 67 -16.27 6.77 -18.27
C GLU A 67 -15.23 7.55 -19.09
N GLY A 68 -15.11 8.87 -18.87
CA GLY A 68 -14.11 9.71 -19.54
C GLY A 68 -12.65 9.30 -19.25
N GLU A 69 -12.34 8.83 -18.05
CA GLU A 69 -10.99 8.34 -17.69
C GLU A 69 -10.67 7.04 -18.43
N TRP A 70 -11.65 6.14 -18.51
CA TRP A 70 -11.55 4.89 -19.26
C TRP A 70 -11.49 5.09 -20.78
N LEU A 71 -12.23 6.06 -21.31
CA LEU A 71 -12.12 6.48 -22.70
C LEU A 71 -10.73 7.05 -23.00
N ALA A 72 -10.16 7.86 -22.10
CA ALA A 72 -8.79 8.35 -22.27
C ALA A 72 -7.79 7.18 -22.33
N TYR A 73 -7.89 6.23 -21.41
CA TYR A 73 -7.07 5.01 -21.42
C TYR A 73 -7.19 4.23 -22.74
N HIS A 74 -8.41 3.89 -23.13
CA HIS A 74 -8.70 3.14 -24.35
C HIS A 74 -8.22 3.88 -25.61
N ASN A 75 -8.45 5.19 -25.67
CA ASN A 75 -8.05 6.01 -26.81
C ASN A 75 -6.54 6.08 -26.95
N VAL A 76 -5.77 6.13 -25.85
CA VAL A 76 -4.30 6.08 -25.91
C VAL A 76 -3.83 4.74 -26.49
N LEU A 77 -4.36 3.62 -26.01
CA LEU A 77 -3.96 2.30 -26.50
C LEU A 77 -4.30 2.09 -27.98
N THR A 78 -5.50 2.48 -28.39
CA THR A 78 -5.99 2.33 -29.76
C THR A 78 -5.30 3.28 -30.74
N SER A 79 -5.16 4.57 -30.40
CA SER A 79 -4.48 5.54 -31.27
C SER A 79 -2.98 5.27 -31.39
N GLY A 80 -2.35 4.81 -30.30
CA GLY A 80 -0.98 4.33 -30.30
C GLY A 80 -0.79 2.96 -30.96
N LYS A 81 -1.87 2.30 -31.41
CA LYS A 81 -1.87 0.96 -32.03
C LYS A 81 -1.10 -0.08 -31.21
N VAL A 82 -1.27 -0.05 -29.90
CA VAL A 82 -0.44 -0.83 -28.97
C VAL A 82 -0.52 -2.34 -29.25
N SER A 83 -1.69 -2.85 -29.63
CA SER A 83 -1.91 -4.27 -29.96
C SER A 83 -1.13 -4.75 -31.20
N GLU A 84 -0.72 -3.84 -32.10
CA GLU A 84 0.15 -4.16 -33.24
C GLU A 84 1.64 -4.19 -32.83
N LYS A 85 2.00 -3.50 -31.73
CA LYS A 85 3.38 -3.30 -31.27
C LYS A 85 3.82 -4.32 -30.23
N THR A 86 2.93 -4.69 -29.32
CA THR A 86 3.23 -5.54 -28.17
C THR A 86 1.96 -6.17 -27.59
N LYS A 87 2.10 -7.20 -26.74
CA LYS A 87 0.95 -7.71 -25.99
C LYS A 87 0.71 -6.88 -24.73
N TRP A 88 -0.40 -6.14 -24.71
CA TRP A 88 -0.83 -5.39 -23.55
C TRP A 88 -1.63 -6.25 -22.57
N LEU A 89 -1.10 -6.46 -21.37
CA LEU A 89 -1.68 -7.33 -20.35
C LEU A 89 -2.07 -6.47 -19.13
N ASP A 90 -3.31 -5.98 -19.13
CA ASP A 90 -3.85 -5.17 -18.04
C ASP A 90 -4.63 -5.99 -17.00
N ILE A 91 -4.60 -5.51 -15.76
CA ILE A 91 -5.41 -6.02 -14.65
C ILE A 91 -5.93 -4.83 -13.84
N ARG A 92 -6.96 -5.04 -13.01
CA ARG A 92 -7.56 -3.97 -12.19
C ARG A 92 -6.76 -3.68 -10.94
N GLY A 93 -6.79 -2.42 -10.51
CA GLY A 93 -6.46 -1.99 -9.14
C GLY A 93 -7.69 -1.55 -8.34
N ASN A 94 -7.49 -1.07 -7.12
CA ASN A 94 -8.62 -0.62 -6.29
C ASN A 94 -9.36 0.57 -6.89
N HIS A 95 -8.67 1.47 -7.59
CA HIS A 95 -9.30 2.62 -8.23
C HIS A 95 -10.21 2.20 -9.38
N ASP A 96 -9.83 1.15 -10.10
CA ASP A 96 -10.61 0.57 -11.18
C ASP A 96 -11.85 -0.20 -10.70
N SER A 97 -11.97 -0.43 -9.38
CA SER A 97 -13.08 -1.13 -8.75
C SER A 97 -13.89 -0.27 -7.76
N PHE A 98 -13.51 0.98 -7.52
CA PHE A 98 -14.29 1.86 -6.65
C PHE A 98 -15.70 2.05 -7.17
N ASP A 99 -16.69 1.89 -6.27
CA ASP A 99 -18.11 2.10 -6.58
C ASP A 99 -18.65 1.17 -7.69
N VAL A 100 -18.10 -0.04 -7.79
CA VAL A 100 -18.52 -1.05 -8.76
C VAL A 100 -19.32 -2.15 -8.06
N ASN A 101 -20.59 -2.28 -8.48
CA ASN A 101 -21.59 -3.16 -7.86
C ASN A 101 -21.32 -4.67 -7.98
N ASN A 102 -20.66 -5.08 -9.05
CA ASN A 102 -20.18 -6.43 -9.36
C ASN A 102 -19.48 -6.44 -10.72
N LEU A 103 -18.93 -7.59 -11.11
CA LEU A 103 -18.23 -7.77 -12.39
C LEU A 103 -19.12 -7.55 -13.62
N ASP A 104 -20.44 -7.75 -13.50
CA ASP A 104 -21.41 -7.55 -14.58
C ASP A 104 -22.03 -6.14 -14.58
N SER A 105 -21.58 -5.26 -13.69
CA SER A 105 -22.08 -3.89 -13.59
C SER A 105 -21.81 -3.12 -14.89
N PRO A 106 -22.76 -2.31 -15.39
CA PRO A 106 -22.49 -1.41 -16.51
C PRO A 106 -21.44 -0.35 -16.18
N LYS A 107 -21.18 -0.09 -14.88
CA LYS A 107 -20.09 0.76 -14.40
C LYS A 107 -18.74 0.04 -14.29
N ASN A 108 -18.67 -1.27 -14.55
CA ASN A 108 -17.40 -1.99 -14.64
C ASN A 108 -16.72 -1.68 -15.99
N PHE A 109 -16.14 -0.49 -16.09
CA PHE A 109 -15.57 0.01 -17.32
C PHE A 109 -14.27 -0.71 -17.73
N TYR A 110 -13.58 -1.37 -16.80
CA TYR A 110 -12.49 -2.28 -17.13
C TYR A 110 -12.91 -3.33 -18.18
N ARG A 111 -14.07 -3.96 -18.00
CA ARG A 111 -14.61 -4.96 -18.95
C ARG A 111 -14.91 -4.37 -20.33
N LYS A 112 -15.17 -3.06 -20.41
CA LYS A 112 -15.60 -2.37 -21.63
C LYS A 112 -14.43 -1.74 -22.40
N TYR A 113 -13.43 -1.23 -21.69
CA TYR A 113 -12.41 -0.34 -22.27
C TYR A 113 -10.98 -0.84 -22.14
N SER A 114 -10.70 -1.80 -21.25
CA SER A 114 -9.37 -2.40 -21.14
C SER A 114 -9.15 -3.49 -22.19
N GLU A 115 -7.89 -3.83 -22.45
CA GLU A 115 -7.52 -4.82 -23.46
C GLU A 115 -7.87 -6.25 -23.02
N GLN A 116 -7.68 -6.56 -21.73
CA GLN A 116 -7.92 -7.92 -21.23
C GLN A 116 -9.30 -8.09 -20.59
N GLY A 117 -9.92 -7.02 -20.09
CA GLY A 117 -11.10 -7.08 -19.25
C GLY A 117 -12.33 -7.69 -19.88
N GLN A 118 -12.48 -7.59 -21.21
CA GLN A 118 -13.60 -8.21 -21.91
C GLN A 118 -13.54 -9.75 -21.87
N SER A 119 -12.33 -10.32 -22.02
CA SER A 119 -12.10 -11.77 -22.02
C SER A 119 -11.79 -12.32 -20.63
N HIS A 120 -11.22 -11.47 -19.77
CA HIS A 120 -10.68 -11.83 -18.47
C HIS A 120 -11.17 -10.84 -17.41
N PRO A 121 -12.38 -11.05 -16.85
CA PRO A 121 -12.94 -10.16 -15.83
C PRO A 121 -12.25 -10.28 -14.45
N ARG A 122 -11.41 -11.30 -14.25
CA ARG A 122 -10.60 -11.58 -13.05
C ARG A 122 -9.21 -12.07 -13.48
N SER A 123 -8.46 -12.65 -12.54
CA SER A 123 -7.17 -13.31 -12.74
C SER A 123 -7.13 -14.19 -14.00
N TYR A 124 -6.02 -14.12 -14.73
CA TYR A 124 -5.85 -14.87 -15.98
C TYR A 124 -4.38 -15.21 -16.23
N LYS A 125 -4.13 -16.03 -17.25
CA LYS A 125 -2.79 -16.43 -17.69
C LYS A 125 -2.60 -16.14 -19.17
N TYR A 126 -1.43 -15.61 -19.51
CA TYR A 126 -1.00 -15.43 -20.89
C TYR A 126 0.40 -16.03 -21.08
N LYS A 127 0.61 -16.78 -22.16
CA LYS A 127 1.93 -17.33 -22.51
C LYS A 127 2.57 -16.47 -23.58
N VAL A 128 3.74 -15.91 -23.26
CA VAL A 128 4.55 -15.15 -24.20
C VAL A 128 5.66 -16.06 -24.72
N THR A 129 5.89 -16.07 -26.03
CA THR A 129 6.88 -16.91 -26.70
C THR A 129 7.71 -16.07 -27.65
N ASN A 130 9.03 -16.20 -27.59
CA ASN A 130 9.92 -15.53 -28.55
C ASN A 130 10.02 -16.31 -29.87
N HIS A 131 10.69 -15.74 -30.87
CA HIS A 131 10.86 -16.37 -32.19
C HIS A 131 11.63 -17.70 -32.16
N ALA A 132 12.41 -17.96 -31.11
CA ALA A 132 13.18 -19.19 -30.95
C ALA A 132 12.44 -20.27 -30.12
N GLY A 133 11.20 -20.01 -29.71
CA GLY A 133 10.35 -20.97 -28.98
C GLY A 133 10.50 -20.93 -27.45
N MET A 134 11.41 -20.11 -26.90
CA MET A 134 11.46 -19.87 -25.46
C MET A 134 10.18 -19.16 -25.01
N SER A 135 9.64 -19.55 -23.85
CA SER A 135 8.40 -18.97 -23.35
C SER A 135 8.44 -18.56 -21.89
N LEU A 136 7.57 -17.62 -21.52
CA LEU A 136 7.25 -17.23 -20.14
C LEU A 136 5.74 -17.24 -19.97
N ASN A 137 5.26 -17.67 -18.80
CA ASN A 137 3.87 -17.49 -18.40
C ASN A 137 3.74 -16.22 -17.59
N MET A 138 2.79 -15.38 -17.97
CA MET A 138 2.38 -14.18 -17.25
C MET A 138 1.06 -14.50 -16.55
N ILE A 139 1.03 -14.49 -15.23
CA ILE A 139 -0.21 -14.71 -14.45
C ILE A 139 -0.61 -13.40 -13.78
N ALA A 140 -1.77 -12.89 -14.19
CA ALA A 140 -2.40 -11.72 -13.61
C ALA A 140 -3.20 -12.10 -12.36
N VAL A 141 -3.01 -11.38 -11.26
CA VAL A 141 -3.68 -11.59 -9.98
C VAL A 141 -4.62 -10.43 -9.70
N ASP A 142 -5.92 -10.69 -9.76
CA ASP A 142 -6.96 -9.75 -9.38
C ASP A 142 -7.41 -10.01 -7.94
N ALA A 143 -7.00 -9.14 -7.02
CA ALA A 143 -7.43 -9.16 -5.62
C ALA A 143 -8.45 -8.05 -5.31
N CYS A 144 -9.06 -7.42 -6.32
CA CYS A 144 -10.04 -6.37 -6.11
C CYS A 144 -11.31 -6.92 -5.45
N LEU A 145 -11.87 -6.14 -4.53
CA LEU A 145 -13.10 -6.48 -3.81
C LEU A 145 -14.30 -6.55 -4.77
N ASP A 146 -15.23 -7.47 -4.50
CA ASP A 146 -16.51 -7.60 -5.23
C ASP A 146 -17.70 -7.76 -4.25
N PRO A 147 -18.56 -6.73 -4.09
CA PRO A 147 -18.51 -5.44 -4.77
C PRO A 147 -17.33 -4.57 -4.30
N GLY A 148 -16.90 -3.62 -5.12
CA GLY A 148 -15.87 -2.66 -4.76
C GLY A 148 -16.49 -1.41 -4.11
N PRO A 149 -16.32 -1.20 -2.78
CA PRO A 149 -16.91 -0.04 -2.10
C PRO A 149 -16.26 1.27 -2.54
N LYS A 150 -16.95 2.37 -2.25
CA LYS A 150 -16.37 3.72 -2.32
C LYS A 150 -15.21 3.82 -1.31
N ARG A 151 -14.32 4.77 -1.53
CA ARG A 151 -13.20 5.07 -0.63
C ARG A 151 -13.70 5.68 0.69
N PRO A 152 -12.97 5.59 1.81
CA PRO A 152 -11.59 5.11 1.94
C PRO A 152 -11.45 3.60 2.15
N PHE A 153 -12.54 2.83 2.03
CA PHE A 153 -12.44 1.37 2.01
C PHE A 153 -12.02 0.90 0.61
N ASN A 154 -11.63 -0.38 0.47
CA ASN A 154 -11.00 -0.95 -0.73
C ASN A 154 -9.51 -0.62 -0.88
N PHE A 155 -8.74 -0.54 0.22
CA PHE A 155 -7.27 -0.42 0.16
C PHE A 155 -6.55 -1.76 0.32
N ILE A 156 -7.15 -2.73 1.03
CA ILE A 156 -6.62 -4.09 1.14
C ILE A 156 -7.39 -5.00 0.19
N GLY A 157 -6.67 -5.67 -0.70
CA GLY A 157 -7.23 -6.66 -1.61
C GLY A 157 -7.68 -7.92 -0.86
N ASN A 158 -8.55 -8.71 -1.46
CA ASN A 158 -9.02 -9.97 -0.91
C ASN A 158 -8.98 -11.08 -1.97
N LEU A 159 -8.46 -12.23 -1.58
CA LEU A 159 -8.56 -13.47 -2.34
C LEU A 159 -9.26 -14.52 -1.47
N ASP A 160 -10.46 -14.92 -1.89
CA ASP A 160 -11.16 -16.03 -1.25
C ASP A 160 -10.62 -17.40 -1.68
N GLU A 161 -11.11 -18.48 -1.06
CA GLU A 161 -10.63 -19.84 -1.38
C GLU A 161 -10.85 -20.20 -2.86
N TYR A 162 -11.95 -19.73 -3.47
CA TYR A 162 -12.23 -20.00 -4.87
C TYR A 162 -11.19 -19.35 -5.77
N GLU A 163 -10.83 -18.10 -5.49
CA GLU A 163 -9.82 -17.35 -6.26
C GLU A 163 -8.41 -17.93 -6.08
N ILE A 164 -8.07 -18.38 -4.86
CA ILE A 164 -6.83 -19.09 -4.56
C ILE A 164 -6.73 -20.40 -5.37
N LEU A 165 -7.81 -21.18 -5.42
CA LEU A 165 -7.86 -22.40 -6.23
C LEU A 165 -7.76 -22.12 -7.73
N GLN A 166 -8.37 -21.02 -8.21
CA GLN A 166 -8.21 -20.58 -9.59
C GLN A 166 -6.76 -20.21 -9.91
N LEU A 167 -6.08 -19.44 -9.06
CA LEU A 167 -4.68 -19.07 -9.25
C LEU A 167 -3.76 -20.30 -9.26
N GLN A 168 -4.01 -21.27 -8.39
CA GLN A 168 -3.31 -22.56 -8.42
C GLN A 168 -3.54 -23.29 -9.74
N SER A 169 -4.78 -23.32 -10.24
CA SER A 169 -5.12 -23.93 -11.53
C SER A 169 -4.37 -23.27 -12.69
N LEU A 170 -4.31 -21.93 -12.72
CA LEU A 170 -3.55 -21.18 -13.73
C LEU A 170 -2.05 -21.51 -13.68
N ALA A 171 -1.50 -21.63 -12.47
CA ALA A 171 -0.08 -21.93 -12.26
C ALA A 171 0.29 -23.39 -12.51
N ASN A 172 -0.67 -24.30 -12.48
CA ASN A 172 -0.45 -25.72 -12.75
C ASN A 172 -0.14 -25.97 -14.24
N ASN A 173 0.41 -27.15 -14.52
CA ASN A 173 0.66 -27.68 -15.87
C ASN A 173 1.56 -26.80 -16.75
N THR A 174 2.56 -26.13 -16.18
CA THR A 174 3.60 -25.44 -16.96
C THR A 174 5.01 -25.93 -16.63
N LYS A 175 5.83 -26.04 -17.67
CA LYS A 175 7.29 -26.26 -17.57
C LYS A 175 8.09 -24.99 -17.87
N ASP A 176 7.41 -23.93 -18.30
CA ASP A 176 8.03 -22.64 -18.59
C ASP A 176 7.95 -21.73 -17.35
N PRO A 177 8.94 -20.85 -17.13
CA PRO A 177 8.95 -19.97 -15.97
C PRO A 177 7.73 -19.05 -15.90
N ILE A 178 7.39 -18.62 -14.68
CA ILE A 178 6.19 -17.84 -14.38
C ILE A 178 6.59 -16.49 -13.78
N VAL A 179 6.08 -15.43 -14.40
CA VAL A 179 6.06 -14.07 -13.88
C VAL A 179 4.63 -13.81 -13.43
N TRP A 180 4.48 -13.50 -12.14
CA TRP A 180 3.20 -13.10 -11.58
C TRP A 180 3.13 -11.58 -11.54
N PHE A 181 1.96 -11.01 -11.76
CA PHE A 181 1.74 -9.59 -11.58
C PHE A 181 0.33 -9.30 -11.08
N GLY A 182 0.16 -8.22 -10.36
CA GLY A 182 -1.11 -7.76 -9.84
C GLY A 182 -0.98 -6.36 -9.28
N HIS A 183 -2.06 -5.76 -8.83
CA HIS A 183 -2.00 -4.40 -8.31
C HIS A 183 -1.45 -4.35 -6.89
N TYR A 184 -2.10 -5.03 -5.96
CA TYR A 184 -1.72 -5.04 -4.56
C TYR A 184 -0.43 -5.85 -4.34
N PRO A 185 0.54 -5.33 -3.58
CA PRO A 185 1.56 -6.15 -2.97
C PRO A 185 0.96 -7.29 -2.17
N THR A 186 1.67 -8.41 -2.08
CA THR A 186 1.20 -9.57 -1.29
C THR A 186 1.03 -9.24 0.19
N SER A 187 1.72 -8.20 0.69
CA SER A 187 1.53 -7.64 2.03
C SER A 187 0.17 -6.98 2.24
N CYS A 188 -0.49 -6.56 1.15
CA CYS A 188 -1.78 -5.88 1.10
C CYS A 188 -2.91 -6.76 0.55
N ILE A 189 -2.71 -8.09 0.48
CA ILE A 189 -3.74 -9.05 0.06
C ILE A 189 -4.15 -9.92 1.24
N LEU A 190 -5.37 -9.73 1.73
CA LEU A 190 -5.99 -10.66 2.66
C LEU A 190 -6.35 -11.95 1.92
N THR A 191 -5.89 -13.10 2.44
CA THR A 191 -6.32 -14.41 1.93
C THR A 191 -7.13 -15.12 2.99
N THR A 192 -8.35 -15.57 2.65
CA THR A 192 -9.21 -16.31 3.60
C THR A 192 -9.12 -17.83 3.44
N GLY A 193 -8.32 -18.28 2.48
CA GLY A 193 -8.18 -19.66 2.07
C GLY A 193 -7.16 -20.50 2.84
N SER A 194 -7.01 -21.74 2.39
CA SER A 194 -6.07 -22.75 2.93
C SER A 194 -4.60 -22.39 2.68
N LYS A 195 -4.32 -21.63 1.61
CA LYS A 195 -2.98 -21.12 1.28
C LYS A 195 -3.03 -19.63 1.01
N THR A 196 -1.99 -18.91 1.42
CA THR A 196 -1.80 -17.50 1.06
C THR A 196 -1.30 -17.38 -0.38
N VAL A 197 -1.45 -16.19 -0.98
CA VAL A 197 -0.89 -15.89 -2.31
C VAL A 197 0.63 -16.13 -2.35
N ARG A 198 1.38 -15.78 -1.29
CA ARG A 198 2.83 -16.02 -1.20
C ARG A 198 3.16 -17.50 -1.25
N LEU A 199 2.39 -18.34 -0.55
CA LEU A 199 2.57 -19.78 -0.55
C LEU A 199 2.31 -20.38 -1.94
N ILE A 200 1.26 -19.96 -2.65
CA ILE A 200 0.99 -20.45 -4.02
C ILE A 200 2.15 -20.12 -4.96
N ILE A 201 2.63 -18.87 -4.90
CA ILE A 201 3.75 -18.43 -5.74
C ILE A 201 5.00 -19.24 -5.38
N GLY A 202 5.33 -19.35 -4.10
CA GLY A 202 6.55 -20.00 -3.63
C GLY A 202 6.55 -21.53 -3.71
N GLU A 203 5.43 -22.21 -3.58
CA GLU A 203 5.41 -23.67 -3.76
C GLU A 203 5.66 -24.08 -5.22
N ASN A 204 5.38 -23.20 -6.19
CA ASN A 204 5.59 -23.51 -7.60
C ASN A 204 7.04 -23.24 -8.04
N PRO A 205 7.84 -24.28 -8.37
CA PRO A 205 9.25 -24.14 -8.75
C PRO A 205 9.48 -23.23 -9.97
N MET A 206 8.45 -23.05 -10.81
CA MET A 206 8.55 -22.21 -12.01
C MET A 206 8.34 -20.71 -11.73
N SER A 207 7.84 -20.33 -10.55
CA SER A 207 7.63 -18.93 -10.17
C SER A 207 8.95 -18.19 -9.95
N ILE A 208 9.13 -17.07 -10.65
CA ILE A 208 10.32 -16.23 -10.56
C ILE A 208 10.09 -15.01 -9.66
N VAL A 209 9.03 -14.26 -9.98
CA VAL A 209 8.81 -12.91 -9.46
C VAL A 209 7.32 -12.62 -9.35
N TYR A 210 6.95 -11.78 -8.37
CA TYR A 210 5.67 -11.08 -8.27
C TYR A 210 5.90 -9.58 -8.49
N LEU A 211 5.24 -9.01 -9.50
CA LEU A 211 5.34 -7.61 -9.87
C LEU A 211 4.07 -6.86 -9.44
N CYS A 212 4.22 -5.77 -8.70
CA CYS A 212 3.08 -5.03 -8.15
C CYS A 212 3.26 -3.50 -8.18
N GLY A 213 2.23 -2.79 -7.74
CA GLY A 213 2.16 -1.33 -7.63
C GLY A 213 1.54 -0.89 -6.29
N HIS A 214 0.53 -0.03 -6.33
CA HIS A 214 -0.39 0.34 -5.23
C HIS A 214 0.18 1.21 -4.09
N LEU A 215 1.42 0.99 -3.66
CA LEU A 215 1.99 1.70 -2.51
C LEU A 215 2.69 3.01 -2.87
N HIS A 216 2.93 3.29 -4.16
CA HIS A 216 3.50 4.54 -4.65
C HIS A 216 4.81 4.92 -3.95
N THR A 217 5.72 3.96 -3.71
CA THR A 217 6.96 4.20 -2.94
C THR A 217 6.74 4.78 -1.53
N LEU A 218 5.54 4.59 -0.95
CA LEU A 218 5.08 5.26 0.28
C LEU A 218 5.24 6.79 0.20
N GLY A 219 4.88 7.38 -0.94
CA GLY A 219 5.03 8.81 -1.20
C GLY A 219 6.49 9.26 -1.32
N GLY A 220 7.35 8.43 -1.92
CA GLY A 220 8.78 8.69 -2.12
C GLY A 220 9.68 8.33 -0.93
N LEU A 221 9.12 7.89 0.20
CA LEU A 221 9.89 7.51 1.38
C LEU A 221 10.68 6.21 1.17
N VAL A 222 10.21 5.34 0.28
CA VAL A 222 10.84 4.06 -0.05
C VAL A 222 10.94 3.90 -1.57
N PRO A 223 11.89 4.57 -2.23
CA PRO A 223 11.99 4.59 -3.70
C PRO A 223 12.42 3.26 -4.34
N GLN A 224 12.84 2.27 -3.55
CA GLN A 224 13.23 0.93 -4.00
C GLN A 224 12.50 -0.12 -3.16
N MET A 225 11.21 -0.36 -3.41
CA MET A 225 10.44 -1.37 -2.68
C MET A 225 10.58 -2.74 -3.35
N TYR A 226 11.66 -3.44 -3.00
CA TYR A 226 11.94 -4.79 -3.47
C TYR A 226 12.21 -5.70 -2.28
N THR A 227 11.79 -6.95 -2.35
CA THR A 227 12.14 -7.95 -1.35
C THR A 227 12.29 -9.34 -1.96
N MET A 228 13.08 -10.19 -1.30
CA MET A 228 13.04 -11.63 -1.53
C MET A 228 12.14 -12.22 -0.46
N GLN A 229 10.99 -12.77 -0.87
CA GLN A 229 10.07 -13.41 0.06
C GLN A 229 10.68 -14.69 0.62
N ASN A 230 10.28 -15.05 1.85
CA ASN A 230 10.79 -16.26 2.53
C ASN A 230 10.46 -17.53 1.74
N GLU A 231 9.40 -17.49 0.95
CA GLU A 231 8.97 -18.57 0.07
C GLU A 231 9.83 -18.69 -1.22
N GLY A 232 10.85 -17.85 -1.39
CA GLY A 232 11.89 -18.02 -2.41
C GLY A 232 11.56 -17.45 -3.79
N PHE A 233 10.85 -16.33 -3.84
CA PHE A 233 10.59 -15.54 -5.04
C PHE A 233 10.87 -14.04 -4.79
N ALA A 234 11.15 -13.28 -5.84
CA ALA A 234 11.31 -11.84 -5.73
C ALA A 234 9.93 -11.15 -5.77
N GLU A 235 9.69 -10.17 -4.91
CA GLU A 235 8.54 -9.28 -5.00
C GLU A 235 9.01 -7.85 -5.21
N LEU A 236 8.52 -7.23 -6.29
CA LEU A 236 8.99 -5.93 -6.75
C LEU A 236 7.80 -5.00 -6.96
N GLU A 237 7.63 -4.04 -6.05
CA GLU A 237 6.74 -2.91 -6.31
C GLU A 237 7.42 -1.94 -7.28
N LEU A 238 6.66 -1.44 -8.25
CA LEU A 238 7.08 -0.43 -9.19
C LEU A 238 6.55 0.93 -8.72
N ALA A 239 7.45 1.92 -8.65
CA ALA A 239 7.06 3.31 -8.46
C ALA A 239 6.03 3.74 -9.50
N ASP A 240 5.10 4.61 -9.10
CA ASP A 240 3.93 4.90 -9.92
C ASP A 240 4.21 5.72 -11.17
N TRP A 241 3.31 5.57 -12.14
CA TRP A 241 3.21 6.51 -13.25
C TRP A 241 2.65 7.86 -12.79
N LYS A 242 1.63 7.87 -11.91
CA LYS A 242 0.85 9.03 -11.46
C LYS A 242 1.62 10.30 -11.08
N ASP A 243 2.75 10.16 -10.40
CA ASP A 243 3.60 11.22 -9.88
C ASP A 243 5.05 11.00 -10.33
N GLY A 244 5.52 9.74 -10.41
CA GLY A 244 6.90 9.40 -10.77
C GLY A 244 7.17 9.30 -12.28
N ARG A 245 6.14 9.01 -13.08
CA ARG A 245 6.26 8.61 -14.51
C ARG A 245 7.27 7.48 -14.70
N MET A 246 7.19 6.48 -13.82
CA MET A 246 8.11 5.36 -13.83
C MET A 246 7.52 4.17 -14.59
N PHE A 247 8.37 3.45 -15.30
CA PHE A 247 8.09 2.14 -15.86
C PHE A 247 9.28 1.23 -15.60
N ARG A 248 9.11 -0.09 -15.76
CA ARG A 248 10.19 -1.06 -15.53
C ARG A 248 10.46 -1.86 -16.79
N LEU A 249 11.73 -2.01 -17.12
CA LEU A 249 12.21 -2.96 -18.12
C LEU A 249 12.66 -4.24 -17.40
N LEU A 250 12.18 -5.38 -17.87
CA LEU A 250 12.54 -6.70 -17.37
C LEU A 250 13.05 -7.58 -18.50
N ALA A 251 13.97 -8.47 -18.16
CA ALA A 251 14.45 -9.49 -19.08
C ALA A 251 14.62 -10.84 -18.40
N PHE A 252 14.31 -11.90 -19.14
CA PHE A 252 14.76 -13.25 -18.85
C PHE A 252 15.74 -13.67 -19.94
N ASP A 253 17.00 -13.83 -19.56
CA ASP A 253 18.13 -14.03 -20.46
C ASP A 253 18.99 -15.19 -19.95
N GLN A 254 19.04 -16.29 -20.71
CA GLN A 254 19.84 -17.48 -20.38
C GLN A 254 19.61 -17.95 -18.94
N GLY A 255 18.34 -18.14 -18.55
CA GLY A 255 17.98 -18.59 -17.20
C GLY A 255 18.07 -17.53 -16.10
N SER A 256 18.54 -16.32 -16.43
CA SER A 256 18.69 -15.22 -15.47
C SER A 256 17.58 -14.17 -15.64
N PHE A 257 17.02 -13.74 -14.52
CA PHE A 257 16.07 -12.63 -14.47
C PHE A 257 16.78 -11.35 -14.07
N ALA A 258 16.54 -10.27 -14.80
CA ALA A 258 17.08 -8.95 -14.51
C ALA A 258 16.02 -7.88 -14.77
N PHE A 259 16.12 -6.76 -14.06
CA PHE A 259 15.22 -5.63 -14.25
C PHE A 259 15.88 -4.29 -13.92
N ILE A 260 15.26 -3.21 -14.40
CA ILE A 260 15.59 -1.84 -14.02
C ILE A 260 14.34 -0.96 -14.08
N ASP A 261 14.25 -0.01 -13.15
CA ASP A 261 13.19 1.00 -13.10
C ASP A 261 13.68 2.25 -13.82
N ILE A 262 12.84 2.80 -14.68
CA ILE A 262 13.19 3.83 -15.65
C ILE A 262 12.16 4.95 -15.55
N ARG A 263 12.66 6.18 -15.48
CA ARG A 263 11.81 7.36 -15.61
C ARG A 263 11.49 7.59 -17.08
N HIS A 264 10.23 7.90 -17.39
CA HIS A 264 9.80 8.29 -18.73
C HIS A 264 10.70 9.40 -19.30
N GLY A 265 11.02 9.31 -20.58
CA GLY A 265 11.95 10.22 -21.28
C GLY A 265 13.45 9.97 -21.04
N GLN A 266 13.84 9.03 -20.17
CA GLN A 266 15.25 8.72 -19.93
C GLN A 266 15.84 7.85 -21.06
N TRP A 267 16.85 8.38 -21.76
CA TRP A 267 17.61 7.68 -22.80
C TRP A 267 19.10 8.02 -22.72
N PRO A 268 20.02 7.07 -23.01
CA PRO A 268 19.81 5.64 -23.27
C PRO A 268 19.39 4.83 -22.03
N ILE A 269 18.76 3.68 -22.24
CA ILE A 269 18.42 2.68 -21.21
C ILE A 269 19.49 1.58 -21.20
N ILE A 270 19.88 1.13 -20.01
CA ILE A 270 20.91 0.09 -19.80
C ILE A 270 20.36 -0.95 -18.83
N LEU A 271 20.30 -2.22 -19.26
CA LEU A 271 19.97 -3.36 -18.41
C LEU A 271 21.07 -4.41 -18.53
N VAL A 272 21.84 -4.60 -17.47
CA VAL A 272 22.80 -5.71 -17.37
C VAL A 272 22.03 -6.98 -17.02
N THR A 273 22.08 -7.98 -17.91
CA THR A 273 21.45 -9.28 -17.69
C THR A 273 22.43 -10.31 -17.15
N ASN A 274 23.72 -10.17 -17.47
CA ASN A 274 24.81 -10.96 -16.89
C ASN A 274 26.08 -10.11 -16.77
N PRO A 275 26.80 -10.11 -15.63
CA PRO A 275 26.59 -10.92 -14.42
C PRO A 275 25.34 -10.54 -13.62
N LYS A 276 24.81 -11.48 -12.82
CA LYS A 276 23.54 -11.29 -12.08
C LYS A 276 23.67 -10.31 -10.92
N THR A 277 22.57 -9.66 -10.56
CA THR A 277 22.49 -8.83 -9.35
C THR A 277 22.54 -9.71 -8.08
N PRO A 278 23.44 -9.47 -7.11
CA PRO A 278 23.73 -10.44 -6.05
C PRO A 278 22.58 -10.72 -5.08
N TRP A 279 21.75 -9.70 -4.82
CA TRP A 279 20.60 -9.87 -3.91
C TRP A 279 19.42 -10.57 -4.58
N LEU A 280 19.37 -10.56 -5.92
CA LEU A 280 18.31 -11.17 -6.74
C LEU A 280 18.68 -12.62 -7.08
N THR A 281 19.04 -13.40 -6.06
CA THR A 281 19.26 -14.85 -6.20
C THR A 281 17.90 -15.54 -6.17
N ILE A 282 17.23 -15.55 -7.32
CA ILE A 282 16.00 -16.34 -7.52
C ILE A 282 16.35 -17.82 -7.79
N ARG A 283 15.32 -18.65 -7.96
CA ARG A 283 15.45 -20.07 -8.31
C ARG A 283 16.37 -20.26 -9.52
N ASP A 284 17.18 -21.31 -9.48
CA ASP A 284 18.08 -21.65 -10.58
C ASP A 284 17.27 -22.18 -11.77
N MET A 285 17.22 -21.37 -12.82
CA MET A 285 16.52 -21.69 -14.08
C MET A 285 17.51 -21.86 -15.25
N GLU A 286 18.80 -21.92 -14.95
CA GLU A 286 19.86 -22.06 -15.95
C GLU A 286 20.04 -23.52 -16.36
N THR A 287 20.13 -23.75 -17.66
CA THR A 287 20.64 -25.01 -18.20
C THR A 287 22.17 -25.02 -18.22
N GLU A 288 22.78 -26.17 -18.49
CA GLU A 288 24.22 -26.28 -18.63
C GLU A 288 24.79 -25.37 -19.74
N GLU A 289 24.04 -25.18 -20.82
CA GLU A 289 24.41 -24.26 -21.90
C GLU A 289 24.34 -22.79 -21.45
N ASP A 290 23.33 -22.44 -20.65
CA ASP A 290 23.19 -21.09 -20.08
C ASP A 290 24.38 -20.77 -19.18
N ARG A 291 24.74 -21.70 -18.28
CA ARG A 291 25.91 -21.54 -17.37
C ARG A 291 27.19 -21.29 -18.16
N LYS A 292 27.44 -22.08 -19.21
CA LYS A 292 28.61 -21.91 -20.09
C LYS A 292 28.64 -20.52 -20.75
N ALA A 293 27.48 -20.01 -21.17
CA ALA A 293 27.39 -18.69 -21.79
C ALA A 293 27.59 -17.57 -20.76
N ASN A 294 26.94 -17.65 -19.59
CA ASN A 294 27.01 -16.67 -18.51
C ASN A 294 28.41 -16.56 -17.88
N ILE A 295 29.18 -17.66 -17.88
CA ILE A 295 30.59 -17.67 -17.46
C ILE A 295 31.46 -16.89 -18.46
N LYS A 296 31.15 -16.96 -19.77
CA LYS A 296 32.03 -16.42 -20.82
C LYS A 296 31.76 -14.97 -21.19
N TYR A 297 30.51 -14.50 -21.11
CA TYR A 297 30.10 -13.22 -21.67
C TYR A 297 29.41 -12.33 -20.64
N ILE A 298 29.83 -11.06 -20.58
CA ILE A 298 28.98 -9.98 -20.03
C ILE A 298 27.91 -9.65 -21.07
N ARG A 299 26.67 -9.49 -20.62
CA ARG A 299 25.48 -9.32 -21.47
C ARG A 299 24.68 -8.12 -21.01
N ILE A 300 24.41 -7.21 -21.94
CA ILE A 300 23.79 -5.91 -21.65
C ILE A 300 22.76 -5.62 -22.73
N LEU A 301 21.52 -5.38 -22.34
CA LEU A 301 20.49 -4.83 -23.23
C LEU A 301 20.55 -3.32 -23.16
N THR A 302 20.60 -2.67 -24.33
CA THR A 302 20.64 -1.22 -24.42
C THR A 302 19.64 -0.71 -25.43
N PHE A 303 18.92 0.36 -25.07
CA PHE A 303 17.89 0.98 -25.92
C PHE A 303 18.08 2.48 -25.94
N SER A 304 17.87 3.12 -27.10
CA SER A 304 17.79 4.57 -27.22
C SER A 304 16.94 4.92 -28.43
N VAL A 305 16.32 6.10 -28.42
CA VAL A 305 15.48 6.58 -29.54
C VAL A 305 16.31 6.88 -30.78
N ASP A 306 17.63 7.06 -30.63
CA ASP A 306 18.59 7.11 -31.73
C ASP A 306 19.57 5.93 -31.64
N PRO A 307 20.16 5.49 -32.77
CA PRO A 307 21.15 4.41 -32.79
C PRO A 307 22.27 4.56 -31.74
N ILE A 308 22.63 3.45 -31.10
CA ILE A 308 23.73 3.40 -30.14
C ILE A 308 25.07 3.51 -30.87
N LYS A 309 25.92 4.44 -30.43
CA LYS A 309 27.26 4.69 -30.99
C LYS A 309 28.29 3.73 -30.39
N HIS A 310 28.29 3.57 -29.06
CA HIS A 310 29.13 2.59 -28.38
C HIS A 310 28.59 2.24 -26.99
N VAL A 311 28.94 1.03 -26.53
CA VAL A 311 28.68 0.53 -25.18
C VAL A 311 30.01 0.17 -24.57
N LEU A 312 30.37 0.83 -23.48
CA LEU A 312 31.64 0.69 -22.80
C LEU A 312 31.42 0.09 -21.41
N ILE A 313 32.32 -0.80 -21.00
CA ILE A 313 32.33 -1.36 -19.65
C ILE A 313 33.67 -1.17 -18.94
N GLN A 314 33.61 -1.16 -17.62
CA GLN A 314 34.77 -1.15 -16.72
C GLN A 314 34.40 -1.96 -15.48
N ILE A 315 35.27 -2.85 -15.02
CA ILE A 315 35.05 -3.61 -13.77
C ILE A 315 35.92 -3.02 -12.67
N ASP A 316 35.32 -2.75 -11.51
CA ASP A 316 35.97 -2.19 -10.33
C ASP A 316 36.82 -0.95 -10.64
N MET A 317 38.13 -1.04 -10.39
CA MET A 317 39.13 0.03 -10.55
C MET A 317 39.99 -0.16 -11.81
N GLU A 318 39.55 -0.99 -12.77
CA GLU A 318 40.24 -1.14 -14.05
C GLU A 318 40.42 0.21 -14.74
N TYR A 319 41.63 0.54 -15.20
CA TYR A 319 41.88 1.84 -15.84
C TYR A 319 41.29 1.98 -17.26
N LYS A 320 40.99 0.86 -17.93
CA LYS A 320 40.58 0.86 -19.34
C LYS A 320 39.12 0.47 -19.50
N TRP A 321 38.40 1.29 -20.26
CA TRP A 321 37.08 0.95 -20.77
C TRP A 321 37.22 -0.06 -21.92
N ARG A 322 36.40 -1.11 -21.90
CA ARG A 322 36.29 -2.10 -22.97
C ARG A 322 35.01 -1.88 -23.77
N ASN A 323 35.08 -2.00 -25.09
CA ASN A 323 33.91 -1.86 -25.96
C ASN A 323 33.17 -3.19 -26.06
N CYS A 324 31.84 -3.14 -26.03
CA CYS A 324 30.98 -4.30 -26.26
C CYS A 324 30.57 -4.38 -27.74
N SER A 325 30.50 -5.59 -28.26
CA SER A 325 30.03 -5.86 -29.62
C SER A 325 28.52 -6.01 -29.62
N ASN A 326 27.82 -5.35 -30.55
CA ASN A 326 26.40 -5.55 -30.78
C ASN A 326 26.15 -6.94 -31.38
N VAL A 327 25.09 -7.61 -30.94
CA VAL A 327 24.55 -8.79 -31.59
C VAL A 327 23.56 -8.35 -32.66
N GLU A 328 23.87 -8.65 -33.92
CA GLU A 328 23.15 -8.18 -35.10
C GLU A 328 21.62 -8.37 -34.98
N GLY A 329 20.87 -7.33 -35.34
CA GLY A 329 19.40 -7.35 -35.31
C GLY A 329 18.78 -7.35 -33.91
N SER A 330 19.56 -7.07 -32.86
CA SER A 330 19.07 -7.10 -31.47
C SER A 330 19.61 -5.95 -30.62
N PRO A 331 18.93 -5.61 -29.49
CA PRO A 331 19.41 -4.62 -28.54
C PRO A 331 20.54 -5.13 -27.62
N LEU A 332 21.02 -6.36 -27.84
CA LEU A 332 22.00 -7.03 -26.98
C LEU A 332 23.43 -6.66 -27.38
N TYR A 333 24.22 -6.27 -26.39
CA TYR A 333 25.65 -6.06 -26.47
C TYR A 333 26.38 -7.05 -25.58
N ILE A 334 27.48 -7.61 -26.09
CA ILE A 334 28.27 -8.61 -25.40
C ILE A 334 29.77 -8.28 -25.41
N THR A 335 30.47 -8.73 -24.39
CA THR A 335 31.93 -8.77 -24.38
C THR A 335 32.42 -9.99 -23.60
N GLU A 336 33.53 -10.57 -24.04
CA GLU A 336 34.21 -11.61 -23.28
C GLU A 336 34.91 -10.99 -22.06
N TRP A 337 34.98 -11.77 -20.98
CA TRP A 337 35.66 -11.42 -19.75
C TRP A 337 36.28 -12.66 -19.11
N ASP A 338 37.32 -12.46 -18.29
CA ASP A 338 37.88 -13.51 -17.45
C ASP A 338 37.24 -13.43 -16.06
N ASN A 339 36.29 -14.31 -15.78
CA ASN A 339 35.58 -14.32 -14.51
C ASN A 339 36.44 -14.79 -13.32
N ASN A 340 37.56 -15.49 -13.55
CA ASN A 340 38.38 -16.06 -12.48
C ASN A 340 38.93 -14.96 -11.56
N ALA A 341 39.22 -13.79 -12.13
CA ALA A 341 39.68 -12.60 -11.44
C ALA A 341 38.64 -11.99 -10.47
N TYR A 342 37.37 -12.37 -10.59
CA TYR A 342 36.24 -11.84 -9.79
C TYR A 342 35.44 -12.96 -9.09
N SER A 343 36.11 -14.08 -8.83
CA SER A 343 35.50 -15.29 -8.28
C SER A 343 35.07 -15.17 -6.82
N SER A 344 35.53 -14.15 -6.10
CA SER A 344 35.21 -13.96 -4.68
C SER A 344 34.97 -12.49 -4.32
N GLY A 345 33.92 -12.24 -3.53
CA GLY A 345 33.52 -10.93 -3.06
C GLY A 345 32.49 -10.21 -3.95
N LEU A 346 32.22 -8.96 -3.57
CA LEU A 346 31.34 -8.06 -4.31
C LEU A 346 32.18 -7.19 -5.26
N HIS A 347 31.76 -7.15 -6.51
CA HIS A 347 32.36 -6.37 -7.58
C HIS A 347 31.35 -5.39 -8.18
N THR A 348 31.85 -4.40 -8.91
CA THR A 348 31.02 -3.40 -9.59
C THR A 348 31.37 -3.34 -11.07
N LEU A 349 30.40 -3.63 -11.92
CA LEU A 349 30.47 -3.41 -13.35
C LEU A 349 29.90 -2.02 -13.67
N LYS A 350 30.76 -1.09 -14.12
CA LYS A 350 30.32 0.19 -14.67
C LYS A 350 30.02 0.02 -16.14
N VAL A 351 28.87 0.53 -16.58
CA VAL A 351 28.44 0.48 -17.98
C VAL A 351 28.10 1.88 -18.43
N ARG A 352 28.69 2.32 -19.53
CA ARG A 352 28.42 3.60 -20.18
C ARG A 352 27.91 3.36 -21.60
N VAL A 353 26.78 3.97 -21.92
CA VAL A 353 26.18 3.92 -23.26
C VAL A 353 26.09 5.33 -23.82
N GLU A 354 26.52 5.50 -25.07
CA GLU A 354 26.39 6.74 -25.83
C GLU A 354 25.67 6.44 -27.15
N ASP A 355 24.70 7.28 -27.51
CA ASP A 355 24.06 7.23 -28.84
C ASP A 355 24.65 8.23 -29.82
N ILE A 356 24.21 8.17 -31.09
CA ILE A 356 24.73 9.04 -32.15
C ILE A 356 24.42 10.53 -31.94
N GLN A 357 23.42 10.88 -31.13
CA GLN A 357 23.11 12.27 -30.76
C GLN A 357 23.97 12.74 -29.57
N GLY A 358 24.83 11.88 -29.04
CA GLY A 358 25.71 12.19 -27.92
C GLY A 358 25.03 12.15 -26.56
N ARG A 359 23.80 11.62 -26.45
CA ARG A 359 23.18 11.35 -25.14
C ARG A 359 23.94 10.21 -24.48
N LYS A 360 24.22 10.35 -23.19
CA LYS A 360 25.02 9.39 -22.42
C LYS A 360 24.29 8.98 -21.17
N HIS A 361 24.40 7.72 -20.82
CA HIS A 361 23.96 7.21 -19.53
C HIS A 361 25.02 6.26 -18.98
N GLU A 362 25.25 6.31 -17.68
CA GLU A 362 26.20 5.45 -16.98
C GLU A 362 25.55 4.87 -15.73
N ILE A 363 25.72 3.57 -15.52
CA ILE A 363 25.22 2.86 -14.34
C ILE A 363 26.34 2.08 -13.65
N ASN A 364 26.18 1.87 -12.35
CA ASN A 364 27.00 0.97 -11.54
C ASN A 364 26.18 -0.28 -11.21
N HIS A 365 26.57 -1.43 -11.74
CA HIS A 365 25.90 -2.70 -11.52
C HIS A 365 26.71 -3.57 -10.55
N PRO A 366 26.23 -3.79 -9.32
CA PRO A 366 26.90 -4.71 -8.41
C PRO A 366 26.71 -6.15 -8.89
N PHE A 367 27.74 -6.98 -8.74
CA PHE A 367 27.68 -8.43 -9.00
C PHE A 367 28.61 -9.23 -8.06
N SER A 368 28.38 -10.53 -7.98
CA SER A 368 29.18 -11.51 -7.23
C SER A 368 29.03 -12.87 -7.91
N LEU A 369 30.10 -13.67 -7.87
CA LEU A 369 30.12 -15.03 -8.42
C LEU A 369 30.11 -16.11 -7.31
N ASP A 370 30.33 -15.72 -6.06
CA ASP A 370 30.37 -16.57 -4.85
C ASP A 370 29.12 -16.44 -3.96
N ASN A 371 28.08 -15.76 -4.43
CA ASN A 371 26.88 -15.38 -3.66
C ASN A 371 27.14 -14.42 -2.48
N SER A 372 28.25 -13.69 -2.47
CA SER A 372 28.42 -12.50 -1.62
C SER A 372 27.29 -11.50 -1.87
N LYS A 373 26.59 -11.08 -0.82
CA LYS A 373 25.45 -10.15 -0.91
C LYS A 373 25.78 -8.79 -0.32
N PRO A 374 25.28 -7.69 -0.90
CA PRO A 374 25.39 -6.37 -0.30
C PRO A 374 24.63 -6.31 1.03
N ALA A 375 24.94 -5.32 1.87
CA ALA A 375 24.21 -5.08 3.10
C ALA A 375 22.71 -4.83 2.81
N LEU A 376 21.84 -5.51 3.56
CA LEU A 376 20.39 -5.42 3.38
C LEU A 376 19.86 -4.05 3.83
N LYS A 377 19.11 -3.39 2.95
CA LYS A 377 18.32 -2.21 3.30
C LYS A 377 16.99 -2.64 3.91
N LEU A 378 17.00 -3.05 5.18
CA LEU A 378 15.82 -3.60 5.87
C LEU A 378 14.56 -2.72 5.77
N PHE A 379 14.72 -1.39 5.84
CA PHE A 379 13.59 -0.46 5.72
C PHE A 379 12.88 -0.54 4.37
N SER A 380 13.63 -0.81 3.29
CA SER A 380 13.07 -0.86 1.94
C SER A 380 12.27 -2.13 1.64
N GLN A 381 12.56 -3.20 2.38
CA GLN A 381 11.89 -4.50 2.27
C GLN A 381 10.64 -4.57 3.16
N TRP A 382 10.64 -3.84 4.27
CA TRP A 382 9.60 -3.92 5.30
C TRP A 382 8.17 -3.81 4.76
N PRO A 383 7.81 -2.84 3.88
CA PRO A 383 6.45 -2.70 3.38
C PRO A 383 5.94 -3.94 2.61
N LEU A 384 6.85 -4.67 1.97
CA LEU A 384 6.51 -5.87 1.20
C LEU A 384 6.62 -7.16 2.02
N SER A 385 7.46 -7.19 3.04
CA SER A 385 7.67 -8.39 3.85
C SER A 385 6.63 -8.58 4.96
N VAL A 386 6.08 -7.48 5.51
CA VAL A 386 5.02 -7.59 6.54
C VAL A 386 3.70 -8.08 5.95
N TYR A 387 2.79 -8.49 6.82
CA TYR A 387 1.39 -8.74 6.46
C TYR A 387 0.53 -7.63 7.07
N PHE A 388 0.19 -6.62 6.26
CA PHE A 388 -0.52 -5.42 6.73
C PHE A 388 -1.84 -5.72 7.44
N PRO A 389 -2.68 -6.68 7.00
CA PRO A 389 -3.90 -7.05 7.73
C PRO A 389 -3.68 -7.26 9.24
N ASP A 390 -2.63 -8.00 9.61
CA ASP A 390 -2.32 -8.30 11.01
C ASP A 390 -1.73 -7.09 11.74
N VAL A 391 -0.88 -6.31 11.07
CA VAL A 391 -0.29 -5.09 11.65
C VAL A 391 -1.40 -4.08 11.98
N LEU A 392 -2.32 -3.84 11.05
CA LEU A 392 -3.42 -2.91 11.23
C LEU A 392 -4.38 -3.38 12.34
N LEU A 393 -4.70 -4.69 12.38
CA LEU A 393 -5.48 -5.28 13.47
C LEU A 393 -4.78 -5.09 14.82
N LEU A 394 -3.49 -5.41 14.91
CA LEU A 394 -2.71 -5.26 16.14
C LEU A 394 -2.69 -3.80 16.62
N MET A 395 -2.47 -2.84 15.71
CA MET A 395 -2.53 -1.42 16.01
C MET A 395 -3.89 -1.02 16.58
N PHE A 396 -4.99 -1.47 15.95
CA PHE A 396 -6.34 -1.21 16.42
C PHE A 396 -6.63 -1.83 17.80
N VAL A 397 -6.22 -3.08 18.03
CA VAL A 397 -6.38 -3.78 19.31
C VAL A 397 -5.59 -3.08 20.40
N ILE A 398 -4.32 -2.75 20.16
CA ILE A 398 -3.48 -2.02 21.13
C ILE A 398 -4.11 -0.67 21.47
N ALA A 399 -4.56 0.10 20.48
CA ALA A 399 -5.20 1.39 20.72
C ALA A 399 -6.51 1.23 21.51
N SER A 400 -7.31 0.21 21.19
CA SER A 400 -8.56 -0.10 21.91
C SER A 400 -8.30 -0.47 23.36
N LEU A 401 -7.31 -1.32 23.63
CA LEU A 401 -6.89 -1.70 24.98
C LEU A 401 -6.30 -0.50 25.75
N ALA A 402 -5.47 0.32 25.10
CA ALA A 402 -4.91 1.53 25.69
C ALA A 402 -5.99 2.55 26.07
N ASN A 403 -7.12 2.56 25.36
CA ASN A 403 -8.26 3.42 25.63
C ASN A 403 -9.20 2.83 26.72
N LEU A 404 -9.42 1.51 26.72
CA LEU A 404 -10.38 0.82 27.59
C LEU A 404 -9.79 0.40 28.95
N LEU A 405 -8.61 -0.24 28.95
CA LEU A 405 -8.03 -0.84 30.16
C LEU A 405 -7.76 0.17 31.27
N PRO A 406 -7.23 1.39 31.02
CA PRO A 406 -7.02 2.36 32.09
C PRO A 406 -8.31 2.68 32.85
N LEU A 407 -9.45 2.85 32.16
CA LEU A 407 -10.72 3.12 32.81
C LEU A 407 -11.12 2.00 33.77
N ILE A 408 -10.97 0.74 33.34
CA ILE A 408 -11.34 -0.44 34.13
C ILE A 408 -10.38 -0.64 35.31
N ILE A 409 -9.06 -0.57 35.05
CA ILE A 409 -8.03 -0.75 36.07
C ILE A 409 -8.17 0.33 37.15
N TYR A 410 -8.29 1.61 36.78
CA TYR A 410 -8.43 2.68 37.75
C TYR A 410 -9.79 2.67 38.46
N ARG A 411 -10.85 2.15 37.84
CA ARG A 411 -12.13 1.87 38.52
C ARG A 411 -11.94 0.86 39.63
N PHE A 412 -11.27 -0.25 39.34
CA PHE A 412 -10.97 -1.30 40.31
C PHE A 412 -10.10 -0.77 41.44
N ILE A 413 -8.99 -0.08 41.12
CA ILE A 413 -8.12 0.56 42.12
C ILE A 413 -8.94 1.52 43.01
N SER A 414 -9.73 2.40 42.41
CA SER A 414 -10.54 3.37 43.16
C SER A 414 -11.52 2.71 44.14
N LYS A 415 -12.12 1.58 43.77
CA LYS A 415 -13.13 0.89 44.59
C LYS A 415 -12.52 -0.06 45.61
N CYS A 416 -11.48 -0.80 45.25
CA CYS A 416 -10.93 -1.87 46.07
C CYS A 416 -9.83 -1.40 47.04
N THR A 417 -8.97 -0.46 46.65
CA THR A 417 -7.84 -0.06 47.50
C THR A 417 -8.12 1.15 48.39
N LYS A 418 -9.30 1.78 48.27
CA LYS A 418 -9.66 3.06 48.93
C LYS A 418 -8.53 4.09 48.81
N CYS A 419 -7.90 4.13 47.64
CA CYS A 419 -6.64 4.83 47.39
C CYS A 419 -6.75 6.32 47.77
N ARG A 420 -5.83 6.82 48.62
CA ARG A 420 -5.79 8.25 48.97
C ARG A 420 -5.32 9.05 47.75
N ILE A 421 -6.21 9.82 47.15
CA ILE A 421 -5.84 10.74 46.06
C ILE A 421 -5.05 11.91 46.68
N SER A 422 -3.78 12.04 46.32
CA SER A 422 -2.97 13.21 46.67
C SER A 422 -3.24 14.35 45.68
N TYR A 423 -3.62 15.51 46.20
CA TYR A 423 -3.87 16.71 45.41
C TYR A 423 -2.64 17.64 45.31
N ASN A 424 -1.46 17.14 45.70
CA ASN A 424 -0.21 17.91 45.60
C ASN A 424 0.11 18.28 44.13
N THR A 425 0.60 19.49 43.91
CA THR A 425 0.99 20.02 42.60
C THR A 425 2.38 19.55 42.17
N LYS A 426 3.23 19.06 43.09
CA LYS A 426 4.59 18.54 42.83
C LYS A 426 4.64 17.04 42.45
N LEU A 427 3.52 16.46 42.01
CA LEU A 427 3.46 15.04 41.65
C LEU A 427 4.19 14.73 40.33
N SER A 428 4.77 13.52 40.26
CA SER A 428 5.35 13.01 39.00
C SER A 428 4.29 12.97 37.88
N PRO A 429 4.70 13.04 36.60
CA PRO A 429 3.77 12.95 35.46
C PRO A 429 2.86 11.72 35.53
N ILE A 430 3.41 10.57 35.95
CA ILE A 430 2.67 9.31 36.11
C ILE A 430 1.59 9.46 37.19
N MET A 431 1.93 9.99 38.36
CA MET A 431 0.94 10.20 39.43
C MET A 431 -0.15 11.20 39.04
N ARG A 432 0.19 12.24 38.27
CA ARG A 432 -0.80 13.19 37.71
C ARG A 432 -1.75 12.50 36.74
N TYR A 433 -1.22 11.63 35.87
CA TYR A 433 -2.04 10.82 34.97
C TYR A 433 -2.95 9.86 35.74
N SER A 434 -2.39 9.09 36.69
CA SER A 434 -3.15 8.17 37.54
C SER A 434 -4.29 8.88 38.27
N ARG A 435 -4.04 10.06 38.83
CA ARG A 435 -5.09 10.87 39.48
C ARG A 435 -6.23 11.22 38.53
N LYS A 436 -5.91 11.71 37.32
CA LYS A 436 -6.93 12.04 36.30
C LYS A 436 -7.76 10.82 35.93
N MET A 437 -7.13 9.66 35.76
CA MET A 437 -7.83 8.42 35.42
C MET A 437 -8.68 7.86 36.57
N ILE A 438 -8.23 8.00 37.82
CA ILE A 438 -9.07 7.70 38.99
C ILE A 438 -10.31 8.59 38.97
N LEU A 439 -10.16 9.91 38.82
CA LEU A 439 -11.31 10.83 38.78
C LEU A 439 -12.30 10.47 37.66
N LEU A 440 -11.79 10.18 36.46
CA LEU A 440 -12.59 9.81 35.30
C LEU A 440 -13.35 8.49 35.51
N SER A 441 -12.72 7.51 36.15
CA SER A 441 -13.28 6.18 36.40
C SER A 441 -14.17 6.10 37.65
N SER A 442 -14.02 6.99 38.63
CA SER A 442 -14.83 6.97 39.87
C SER A 442 -16.27 7.46 39.66
N VAL A 443 -16.49 8.43 38.76
CA VAL A 443 -17.83 8.99 38.54
C VAL A 443 -18.67 8.12 37.61
N ASN A 444 -19.71 7.48 38.14
CA ASN A 444 -20.53 6.48 37.40
C ASN A 444 -21.04 6.98 36.05
N ARG A 445 -21.64 8.17 36.00
CA ARG A 445 -22.23 8.72 34.76
C ARG A 445 -21.20 8.91 33.66
N ILE A 446 -19.96 9.27 34.02
CA ILE A 446 -18.87 9.41 33.06
C ILE A 446 -18.32 8.04 32.69
N PHE A 447 -18.00 7.22 33.69
CA PHE A 447 -17.39 5.92 33.51
C PHE A 447 -18.23 4.98 32.64
N TYR A 448 -19.53 4.81 32.94
CA TYR A 448 -20.37 3.88 32.17
C TYR A 448 -20.61 4.38 30.75
N THR A 449 -20.74 5.69 30.53
CA THR A 449 -20.87 6.24 29.17
C THR A 449 -19.59 6.04 28.37
N LEU A 450 -18.41 6.30 28.94
CA LEU A 450 -17.13 6.03 28.26
C LEU A 450 -16.92 4.53 28.02
N LEU A 451 -17.24 3.69 29.00
CA LEU A 451 -17.13 2.23 28.90
C LEU A 451 -18.00 1.69 27.76
N LEU A 452 -19.29 2.07 27.73
CA LEU A 452 -20.21 1.66 26.68
C LEU A 452 -19.79 2.21 25.32
N PHE A 453 -19.32 3.45 25.28
CA PHE A 453 -18.82 4.06 24.04
C PHE A 453 -17.63 3.27 23.48
N TYR A 454 -16.70 2.83 24.32
CA TYR A 454 -15.51 2.11 23.86
C TYR A 454 -15.76 0.63 23.58
N ILE A 455 -16.68 -0.01 24.31
CA ILE A 455 -17.16 -1.35 23.94
C ILE A 455 -17.85 -1.28 22.57
N TYR A 456 -18.68 -0.25 22.34
CA TYR A 456 -19.35 -0.05 21.06
C TYR A 456 -18.36 0.13 19.90
N LEU A 457 -17.20 0.78 20.11
CA LEU A 457 -16.16 0.88 19.08
C LEU A 457 -15.64 -0.49 18.64
N CYS A 458 -15.61 -1.49 19.53
CA CYS A 458 -15.21 -2.85 19.18
C CYS A 458 -16.33 -3.70 18.56
N LEU A 459 -17.58 -3.23 18.61
CA LEU A 459 -18.77 -3.96 18.14
C LEU A 459 -19.39 -3.36 16.88
N GLY A 460 -19.50 -2.03 16.78
CA GLY A 460 -20.20 -1.36 15.68
C GLY A 460 -21.73 -1.53 15.71
N PRO A 461 -22.41 -1.22 14.59
CA PRO A 461 -21.84 -0.71 13.34
C PRO A 461 -21.20 0.68 13.50
N TRP A 462 -20.13 0.94 12.77
CA TRP A 462 -19.47 2.25 12.73
C TRP A 462 -20.18 3.24 11.81
N ALA A 463 -20.82 2.73 10.76
CA ALA A 463 -21.64 3.52 9.84
C ALA A 463 -22.65 2.63 9.11
N VAL A 464 -23.77 3.22 8.71
CA VAL A 464 -24.76 2.64 7.80
C VAL A 464 -25.04 3.66 6.70
N GLY A 465 -24.87 3.28 5.43
CA GLY A 465 -25.09 4.21 4.33
C GLY A 465 -24.81 3.61 2.96
N GLU A 466 -24.81 4.45 1.94
CA GLU A 466 -24.62 4.03 0.54
C GLU A 466 -23.13 3.82 0.23
N LEU A 467 -22.63 2.64 0.63
CA LEU A 467 -21.21 2.26 0.50
C LEU A 467 -20.83 1.91 -0.95
N VAL A 468 -21.81 1.50 -1.74
CA VAL A 468 -21.75 1.32 -3.20
C VAL A 468 -23.02 1.94 -3.76
N THR A 469 -22.95 2.60 -4.92
CA THR A 469 -24.10 3.28 -5.52
C THR A 469 -25.32 2.35 -5.62
N ASP A 470 -26.46 2.87 -5.17
CA ASP A 470 -27.76 2.18 -5.07
C ASP A 470 -27.88 1.10 -3.98
N PHE A 471 -26.84 0.87 -3.16
CA PHE A 471 -26.87 -0.16 -2.10
C PHE A 471 -26.44 0.37 -0.73
N ILE A 472 -27.33 0.19 0.25
CA ILE A 472 -27.04 0.46 1.65
C ILE A 472 -26.22 -0.70 2.22
N GLY A 473 -25.14 -0.36 2.92
CA GLY A 473 -24.29 -1.30 3.63
C GLY A 473 -23.99 -0.85 5.06
N TRP A 474 -23.38 -1.75 5.82
CA TRP A 474 -23.04 -1.59 7.22
C TRP A 474 -21.53 -1.78 7.40
N VAL A 475 -20.88 -0.83 8.04
CA VAL A 475 -19.45 -0.89 8.35
C VAL A 475 -19.27 -1.40 9.76
N PHE A 476 -18.56 -2.50 9.95
CA PHE A 476 -18.17 -3.05 11.24
C PHE A 476 -16.66 -3.11 11.37
N PRO A 477 -16.10 -3.17 12.60
CA PRO A 477 -14.66 -3.36 12.80
C PRO A 477 -14.08 -4.58 12.06
N TRP A 478 -14.88 -5.62 11.84
CA TRP A 478 -14.47 -6.88 11.19
C TRP A 478 -14.84 -6.98 9.70
N GLY A 479 -15.39 -5.94 9.10
CA GLY A 479 -15.73 -5.94 7.67
C GLY A 479 -16.92 -5.08 7.29
N ILE A 480 -17.21 -5.02 5.99
CA ILE A 480 -18.33 -4.27 5.41
C ILE A 480 -19.37 -5.26 4.91
N TYR A 481 -20.59 -5.13 5.41
CA TYR A 481 -21.72 -5.93 4.94
C TYR A 481 -22.55 -5.14 3.93
N VAL A 482 -22.59 -5.61 2.68
CA VAL A 482 -23.36 -4.99 1.59
C VAL A 482 -23.80 -6.06 0.59
N LYS A 483 -25.02 -5.95 0.05
CA LYS A 483 -25.59 -6.93 -0.89
C LYS A 483 -25.54 -8.39 -0.41
N GLY A 484 -25.78 -8.63 0.88
CA GLY A 484 -25.76 -9.99 1.44
C GLY A 484 -24.36 -10.59 1.62
N LYS A 485 -23.30 -9.87 1.22
CA LYS A 485 -21.90 -10.32 1.32
C LYS A 485 -21.16 -9.56 2.42
N LEU A 486 -20.31 -10.27 3.15
CA LEU A 486 -19.32 -9.67 4.04
C LEU A 486 -18.01 -9.49 3.28
N ILE A 487 -17.67 -8.24 2.99
CA ILE A 487 -16.40 -7.85 2.41
C ILE A 487 -15.41 -7.68 3.56
N LYS A 488 -14.35 -8.48 3.55
CA LYS A 488 -13.25 -8.31 4.51
C LYS A 488 -12.26 -7.31 3.94
N ASP A 489 -12.13 -6.18 4.62
CA ASP A 489 -11.15 -5.15 4.32
C ASP A 489 -10.46 -4.76 5.63
N SER A 490 -9.17 -5.05 5.73
CA SER A 490 -8.39 -4.78 6.94
C SER A 490 -8.03 -3.30 7.11
N PHE A 491 -8.22 -2.46 6.08
CA PHE A 491 -8.02 -1.03 6.19
C PHE A 491 -9.01 -0.36 7.16
N ILE A 492 -10.14 -1.02 7.43
CA ILE A 492 -11.08 -0.63 8.49
C ILE A 492 -10.36 -0.49 9.84
N TYR A 493 -9.40 -1.35 10.15
CA TYR A 493 -8.63 -1.24 11.40
C TYR A 493 -7.80 0.05 11.45
N ALA A 494 -7.23 0.49 10.32
CA ALA A 494 -6.54 1.78 10.24
C ALA A 494 -7.50 2.95 10.52
N TYR A 495 -8.72 2.87 9.97
CA TYR A 495 -9.77 3.87 10.21
C TYR A 495 -10.18 3.95 11.69
N GLY A 496 -10.37 2.79 12.34
CA GLY A 496 -10.67 2.69 13.77
C GLY A 496 -9.51 3.16 14.66
N PHE A 497 -8.28 2.78 14.31
CA PHE A 497 -7.06 3.22 14.99
C PHE A 497 -6.91 4.74 14.95
N GLY A 498 -7.05 5.34 13.77
CA GLY A 498 -7.01 6.80 13.59
C GLY A 498 -8.11 7.51 14.38
N GLN A 499 -9.33 6.94 14.42
CA GLN A 499 -10.41 7.46 15.25
C GLN A 499 -10.01 7.48 16.73
N ILE A 500 -9.52 6.35 17.28
CA ILE A 500 -9.14 6.24 18.69
C ILE A 500 -8.03 7.22 19.05
N LEU A 501 -6.98 7.30 18.22
CA LEU A 501 -5.84 8.18 18.46
C LEU A 501 -6.19 9.66 18.40
N THR A 502 -7.01 10.06 17.43
CA THR A 502 -7.27 11.48 17.16
C THR A 502 -8.51 12.02 17.90
N PHE A 503 -9.37 11.15 18.44
CA PHE A 503 -10.58 11.56 19.14
C PHE A 503 -10.72 10.97 20.55
N GLN A 504 -10.79 9.64 20.70
CA GLN A 504 -11.12 9.02 21.99
C GLN A 504 -10.02 9.20 23.04
N LEU A 505 -8.75 8.99 22.69
CA LEU A 505 -7.65 9.21 23.63
C LEU A 505 -7.56 10.68 24.06
N PRO A 506 -7.54 11.68 23.15
CA PRO A 506 -7.61 13.10 23.53
C PRO A 506 -8.82 13.42 24.41
N LEU A 507 -10.00 12.88 24.11
CA LEU A 507 -11.21 13.10 24.91
C LEU A 507 -11.01 12.66 26.36
N ASN A 508 -10.44 11.48 26.62
CA ASN A 508 -10.12 11.02 27.97
C ASN A 508 -9.19 11.97 28.71
N PHE A 509 -8.12 12.42 28.05
CA PHE A 509 -7.17 13.37 28.64
C PHE A 509 -7.84 14.69 28.99
N ILE A 510 -8.69 15.22 28.11
CA ILE A 510 -9.40 16.48 28.29
C ILE A 510 -10.39 16.39 29.46
N LEU A 511 -11.26 15.36 29.45
CA LEU A 511 -12.25 15.14 30.51
C LEU A 511 -11.59 14.91 31.87
N GLY A 512 -10.57 14.04 31.93
CA GLY A 512 -9.82 13.76 33.14
C GLY A 512 -9.08 14.99 33.66
N HIS A 513 -8.51 15.81 32.75
CA HIS A 513 -7.85 17.05 33.15
C HIS A 513 -8.81 18.09 33.69
N ARG A 514 -10.02 18.20 33.12
CA ARG A 514 -11.05 19.12 33.63
C ARG A 514 -11.48 18.73 35.05
N LEU A 515 -11.78 17.45 35.29
CA LEU A 515 -12.14 16.93 36.61
C LEU A 515 -11.01 17.20 37.63
N ASP A 516 -9.76 16.99 37.23
CA ASP A 516 -8.59 17.26 38.07
C ASP A 516 -8.46 18.75 38.44
N LYS A 517 -8.63 19.66 37.48
CA LYS A 517 -8.63 21.10 37.74
C LYS A 517 -9.77 21.52 38.67
N ARG A 518 -10.95 20.90 38.53
CA ARG A 518 -12.11 21.17 39.39
C ARG A 518 -11.88 20.70 40.83
N MET A 519 -11.15 19.61 41.02
CA MET A 519 -10.76 19.15 42.35
C MET A 519 -9.71 20.05 43.02
N GLN A 520 -8.88 20.74 42.24
CA GLN A 520 -7.84 21.66 42.72
C GLN A 520 -8.33 23.09 42.93
N SER A 521 -9.44 23.50 42.30
CA SER A 521 -10.01 24.85 42.47
C SER A 521 -10.63 25.01 43.86
N LEU A 522 -10.39 26.16 44.49
CA LEU A 522 -10.94 26.51 45.79
C LEU A 522 -12.48 26.63 45.71
N PRO A 523 -13.23 26.00 46.64
CA PRO A 523 -14.66 26.26 46.75
C PRO A 523 -14.84 27.73 47.12
N ASN A 524 -15.64 28.48 46.34
CA ASN A 524 -16.05 29.89 46.53
C ASN A 524 -15.40 30.96 45.63
N ILE A 525 -14.61 30.61 44.61
CA ILE A 525 -14.17 31.59 43.59
C ILE A 525 -15.12 31.56 42.39
N GLN A 526 -15.83 32.67 42.13
CA GLN A 526 -16.56 32.87 40.89
C GLN A 526 -15.59 33.33 39.81
N TYR A 527 -15.44 32.54 38.76
CA TYR A 527 -14.62 32.89 37.60
C TYR A 527 -15.49 33.53 36.51
N THR A 528 -14.99 34.59 35.88
CA THR A 528 -15.58 35.12 34.64
C THR A 528 -15.19 34.23 33.45
N LEU A 529 -15.84 34.42 32.30
CA LEU A 529 -15.52 33.66 31.08
C LEU A 529 -14.02 33.74 30.72
N VAL A 530 -13.39 34.90 30.92
CA VAL A 530 -11.99 35.20 30.57
C VAL A 530 -11.00 34.81 31.69
N THR A 531 -11.43 34.83 32.96
CA THR A 531 -10.57 34.50 34.11
C THR A 531 -10.67 33.04 34.55
N SER A 532 -11.48 32.25 33.85
CA SER A 532 -11.69 30.83 34.10
C SER A 532 -10.40 30.03 33.90
N PRO A 533 -9.90 29.31 34.93
CA PRO A 533 -8.75 28.41 34.77
C PRO A 533 -9.07 27.20 33.86
N TYR A 534 -10.31 27.11 33.37
CA TYR A 534 -10.78 26.07 32.47
C TYR A 534 -10.75 26.49 31.00
N ILE A 535 -10.60 27.79 30.68
CA ILE A 535 -10.77 28.31 29.31
C ILE A 535 -9.90 27.60 28.27
N TYR A 536 -8.63 27.30 28.60
CA TYR A 536 -7.75 26.58 27.68
C TYR A 536 -8.18 25.11 27.49
N VAL A 537 -8.73 24.47 28.53
CA VAL A 537 -9.27 23.10 28.43
C VAL A 537 -10.51 23.11 27.53
N ASP A 538 -11.35 24.15 27.66
CA ASP A 538 -12.52 24.37 26.81
C ASP A 538 -12.10 24.56 25.35
N MET A 539 -11.09 25.39 25.09
CA MET A 539 -10.55 25.59 23.74
C MET A 539 -10.02 24.29 23.11
N ILE A 540 -9.25 23.50 23.86
CA ILE A 540 -8.73 22.21 23.37
C ILE A 540 -9.90 21.23 23.09
N PHE A 541 -10.92 21.23 23.94
CA PHE A 541 -12.13 20.44 23.70
C PHE A 541 -12.85 20.88 22.42
N PHE A 542 -13.05 22.18 22.21
CA PHE A 542 -13.69 22.67 20.99
C PHE A 542 -12.87 22.40 19.75
N PHE A 543 -11.53 22.47 19.83
CA PHE A 543 -10.65 22.03 18.74
C PHE A 543 -10.86 20.54 18.41
N LEU A 544 -10.98 19.68 19.42
CA LEU A 544 -11.29 18.26 19.23
C LEU A 544 -12.65 18.04 18.55
N ILE A 545 -13.66 18.82 18.91
CA ILE A 545 -14.99 18.78 18.27
C ILE A 545 -14.91 19.27 16.82
N ILE A 546 -14.19 20.37 16.55
CA ILE A 546 -13.96 20.86 15.18
C ILE A 546 -13.27 19.80 14.33
N TRP A 547 -12.23 19.15 14.85
CA TRP A 547 -11.55 18.04 14.18
C TRP A 547 -12.52 16.91 13.83
N GLN A 548 -13.40 16.53 14.77
CA GLN A 548 -14.40 15.50 14.52
C GLN A 548 -15.46 15.93 13.50
N ILE A 549 -15.85 17.21 13.48
CA ILE A 549 -16.74 17.76 12.45
C ILE A 549 -16.07 17.68 11.08
N VAL A 550 -14.78 18.04 10.96
CA VAL A 550 -14.01 17.88 9.72
C VAL A 550 -13.99 16.42 9.27
N CYS A 551 -13.78 15.48 10.19
CA CYS A 551 -13.88 14.04 9.90
C CYS A 551 -15.28 13.64 9.39
N CYS A 552 -16.35 14.22 9.95
CA CYS A 552 -17.73 13.98 9.48
C CYS A 552 -17.95 14.55 8.08
N LEU A 553 -17.37 15.71 7.76
CA LEU A 553 -17.45 16.33 6.43
C LEU A 553 -16.71 15.49 5.38
N TRP A 554 -15.54 14.94 5.70
CA TRP A 554 -14.87 13.98 4.81
C TRP A 554 -15.70 12.71 4.61
N PHE A 555 -16.30 12.18 5.68
CA PHE A 555 -17.18 11.02 5.59
C PHE A 555 -18.44 11.31 4.75
N PHE A 556 -18.98 12.53 4.86
CA PHE A 556 -20.06 13.03 4.01
C PHE A 556 -19.66 13.10 2.53
N GLY A 557 -18.49 13.66 2.21
CA GLY A 557 -18.01 13.72 0.82
C GLY A 557 -17.83 12.32 0.18
N ALA A 558 -17.46 11.34 1.00
CA ALA A 558 -17.28 9.95 0.60
C ALA A 558 -18.61 9.19 0.42
N TYR A 559 -19.52 9.24 1.39
CA TYR A 559 -20.68 8.34 1.47
C TYR A 559 -22.06 9.04 1.59
N GLY A 560 -22.09 10.37 1.58
CA GLY A 560 -23.32 11.16 1.62
C GLY A 560 -24.03 11.19 2.98
N TRP A 561 -25.23 11.78 2.98
CA TRP A 561 -25.96 12.12 4.21
C TRP A 561 -26.37 10.93 5.07
N ILE A 562 -26.77 9.81 4.46
CA ILE A 562 -27.22 8.62 5.21
C ILE A 562 -26.09 8.12 6.10
N ALA A 563 -24.89 7.94 5.54
CA ALA A 563 -23.70 7.50 6.26
C ALA A 563 -23.28 8.50 7.34
N THR A 564 -23.39 9.81 7.08
CA THR A 564 -23.07 10.84 8.08
C THR A 564 -24.06 10.84 9.24
N ILE A 565 -25.37 10.72 8.98
CA ILE A 565 -26.41 10.72 10.03
C ILE A 565 -26.34 9.42 10.84
N PHE A 566 -26.28 8.29 10.14
CA PHE A 566 -26.12 6.95 10.73
C PHE A 566 -24.66 6.54 10.78
N GLY A 567 -23.80 7.47 11.23
CA GLY A 567 -22.37 7.25 11.45
C GLY A 567 -22.01 7.31 12.93
N PRO A 568 -22.34 6.29 13.75
CA PRO A 568 -22.02 6.28 15.18
C PRO A 568 -20.56 6.61 15.50
N LEU A 569 -19.64 6.09 14.68
CA LEU A 569 -18.20 6.30 14.86
C LEU A 569 -17.80 7.78 14.70
N LYS A 570 -18.49 8.53 13.84
CA LYS A 570 -18.15 9.91 13.53
C LYS A 570 -19.10 10.91 14.20
N THR A 571 -20.35 10.95 13.76
CA THR A 571 -21.32 11.97 14.16
C THR A 571 -21.83 11.75 15.59
N TRP A 572 -22.16 10.52 15.98
CA TRP A 572 -22.70 10.29 17.34
C TRP A 572 -21.63 10.52 18.42
N SER A 573 -20.36 10.29 18.07
CA SER A 573 -19.21 10.59 18.92
C SER A 573 -19.15 12.08 19.32
N ILE A 574 -19.63 13.00 18.48
CA ILE A 574 -19.73 14.44 18.82
C ILE A 574 -20.76 14.63 19.94
N PHE A 575 -21.96 14.07 19.81
CA PHE A 575 -23.02 14.20 20.81
C PHE A 575 -22.62 13.57 22.15
N ILE A 576 -22.01 12.39 22.12
CA ILE A 576 -21.49 11.72 23.32
C ILE A 576 -20.41 12.59 23.99
N ALA A 577 -19.47 13.14 23.23
CA ALA A 577 -18.42 14.00 23.75
C ALA A 577 -18.97 15.31 24.35
N LEU A 578 -19.93 15.97 23.69
CA LEU A 578 -20.60 17.16 24.19
C LEU A 578 -21.39 16.88 25.47
N TRP A 579 -22.06 15.74 25.55
CA TRP A 579 -22.75 15.29 26.75
C TRP A 579 -21.77 15.05 27.90
N LEU A 580 -20.70 14.27 27.67
CA LEU A 580 -19.66 14.00 28.67
C LEU A 580 -19.01 15.30 29.18
N TRP A 581 -18.71 16.21 28.26
CA TRP A 581 -18.18 17.52 28.58
C TRP A 581 -19.14 18.34 29.45
N ASN A 582 -20.42 18.38 29.09
CA ASN A 582 -21.43 19.05 29.90
C ASN A 582 -21.60 18.40 31.28
N GLU A 583 -21.53 17.07 31.39
CA GLU A 583 -21.57 16.38 32.68
C GLU A 583 -20.38 16.78 33.57
N THR A 584 -19.15 16.85 33.03
CA THR A 584 -17.99 17.33 33.80
C THR A 584 -18.14 18.79 34.29
N ARG A 585 -19.02 19.59 33.66
CA ARG A 585 -19.38 20.94 34.11
C ARG A 585 -20.46 20.94 35.20
N ARG A 586 -21.36 19.95 35.21
CA ARG A 586 -22.47 19.84 36.17
C ARG A 586 -22.06 19.16 37.48
N ILE A 587 -21.20 18.15 37.41
CA ILE A 587 -20.77 17.38 38.58
C ILE A 587 -20.13 18.28 39.63
N THR A 588 -20.65 18.25 40.84
CA THR A 588 -20.16 19.01 41.99
C THR A 588 -18.89 18.39 42.58
N THR A 589 -18.08 19.20 43.27
CA THR A 589 -16.88 18.71 43.95
C THR A 589 -17.22 17.67 45.03
N ASN A 590 -18.38 17.79 45.68
CA ASN A 590 -18.86 16.83 46.67
C ASN A 590 -19.18 15.47 46.04
N GLU A 591 -19.83 15.45 44.86
CA GLU A 591 -20.08 14.20 44.13
C GLU A 591 -18.77 13.51 43.70
N ILE A 592 -17.75 14.28 43.28
CA ILE A 592 -16.43 13.71 42.95
C ILE A 592 -15.76 13.13 44.20
N ARG A 593 -15.80 13.85 45.33
CA ARG A 593 -15.24 13.39 46.62
C ARG A 593 -15.96 12.15 47.14
N TYR A 594 -17.28 12.07 46.98
CA TYR A 594 -18.06 10.89 47.32
C TYR A 594 -17.68 9.71 46.41
N ALA A 595 -17.67 9.93 45.09
CA ALA A 595 -17.34 8.90 44.11
C ALA A 595 -15.93 8.31 44.30
N THR A 596 -14.98 9.13 44.75
CA THR A 596 -13.58 8.75 45.03
C THR A 596 -13.34 8.22 46.45
N GLY A 597 -14.38 8.16 47.30
CA GLY A 597 -14.27 7.68 48.69
C GLY A 597 -13.55 8.63 49.64
N VAL A 598 -13.45 9.92 49.30
CA VAL A 598 -12.80 10.97 50.10
C VAL A 598 -13.73 11.49 51.22
N MET A 599 -15.06 11.48 51.02
CA MET A 599 -16.03 11.97 52.03
C MET A 599 -16.30 11.02 53.20
N GLU A 600 -16.20 9.70 53.03
CA GLU A 600 -16.37 8.74 54.14
C GLU A 600 -15.34 8.94 55.28
N LYS A 601 -14.25 9.65 55.02
CA LYS A 601 -13.17 9.88 55.99
C LYS A 601 -13.20 11.24 56.70
N LEU A 602 -14.02 12.20 56.24
CA LEU A 602 -14.21 13.48 56.95
C LEU A 602 -15.20 13.35 58.12
N ASN A 603 -16.05 12.31 58.10
CA ASN A 603 -17.01 12.02 59.17
C ASN A 603 -16.50 10.97 60.18
N THR A 604 -15.29 10.45 60.00
CA THR A 604 -14.68 9.42 60.88
C THR A 604 -13.40 9.90 61.59
N ASN A 605 -13.14 11.20 61.60
CA ASN A 605 -12.04 11.83 62.35
C ASN A 605 -12.57 12.94 63.23
#